data_AF-A0A956H1Z6-F1
#
_entry.id   AF-A0A956H1Z6-F1
#
_cell.length_a   1.000
_cell.length_b   1.000
_cell.length_c   1.000
_cell.angle_alpha   90.00
_cell.angle_beta   90.00
_cell.angle_gamma   90.00
#
_symmetry.space_group_name_H-M   'P 1'
#
loop_
_entity.id
_entity.type
_entity.pdbx_description
1 polymer ?
#
loop_
_entity_poly.entity_id
_entity_poly.type
_entity_poly.pdbx_seq_one_letter_code
_entity_poly.pdbx_strand_id
1 'polypeptide(L)'
;MQLTLFQRVLQKLVGIRALSPEHDAERYAEQLLAARPGLFSRLDGGVDGRLAQDTALEIARDHVREVCRLPELSEALQRSVGAAALSPGDRLVRITGLAYLTCERDLIPDDLPAGFGLIDDCITFHGSALVTQQPMNATARERTRRLIRYLAIAVDDEVRRQIEAALVHAAEIARACDALPSSTVEAAILAIIAEPPAEFPINLTLPKHPPLSAETRSLLSLPAAWILAADEDGIVIEFADGERMTRRGDGSLSSTAGSAGE
;
A
#
# COMPACT_ATOMS: atom_id res chain seq x y z
N MET A 1 -5.01 -30.16 7.95
CA MET A 1 -5.50 -28.78 7.73
C MET A 1 -4.85 -28.27 6.46
N GLN A 2 -5.62 -28.01 5.41
CA GLN A 2 -5.08 -27.43 4.17
C GLN A 2 -4.76 -25.96 4.43
N LEU A 3 -3.54 -25.55 4.09
CA LEU A 3 -3.03 -24.19 4.26
C LEU A 3 -3.14 -23.44 2.93
N THR A 4 -4.35 -23.40 2.37
CA THR A 4 -4.64 -22.94 1.00
C THR A 4 -4.11 -21.53 0.75
N LEU A 5 -4.35 -20.61 1.69
CA LEU A 5 -3.84 -19.23 1.60
C LEU A 5 -2.32 -19.20 1.39
N PHE A 6 -1.55 -19.87 2.25
CA PHE A 6 -0.10 -19.84 2.17
C PHE A 6 0.44 -20.49 0.89
N GLN A 7 -0.24 -21.52 0.37
CA GLN A 7 0.10 -22.10 -0.92
C GLN A 7 -0.11 -21.11 -2.08
N ARG A 8 -1.25 -20.40 -2.10
CA ARG A 8 -1.53 -19.37 -3.11
C ARG A 8 -0.55 -18.19 -3.02
N VAL A 9 -0.24 -17.73 -1.80
CA VAL A 9 0.78 -16.70 -1.57
C VAL A 9 2.12 -17.13 -2.17
N LEU A 10 2.60 -18.34 -1.85
CA LEU A 10 3.86 -18.85 -2.39
C LEU A 10 3.85 -18.90 -3.93
N GLN A 11 2.73 -19.28 -4.54
CA GLN A 11 2.58 -19.30 -6.00
C GLN A 11 2.69 -17.89 -6.61
N LYS A 12 1.99 -16.88 -6.05
CA LYS A 12 2.09 -15.49 -6.55
C LYS A 12 3.51 -14.94 -6.39
N LEU A 13 4.16 -15.18 -5.25
CA LEU A 13 5.51 -14.70 -4.97
C LEU A 13 6.58 -15.25 -5.93
N VAL A 14 6.36 -16.40 -6.59
CA VAL A 14 7.30 -16.91 -7.61
C VAL A 14 7.40 -15.97 -8.80
N GLY A 15 6.29 -15.39 -9.26
CA GLY A 15 6.28 -14.43 -10.36
C GLY A 15 7.05 -13.15 -10.03
N ILE A 16 6.91 -12.66 -8.79
CA ILE A 16 7.55 -11.44 -8.30
C ILE A 16 9.08 -11.56 -8.28
N ARG A 17 9.61 -12.76 -7.98
CA ARG A 17 11.06 -13.01 -7.94
C ARG A 17 11.75 -12.88 -9.30
N ALA A 18 11.00 -12.87 -10.40
CA ALA A 18 11.55 -12.67 -11.73
C ALA A 18 11.75 -11.19 -12.10
N LEU A 19 11.19 -10.26 -11.31
CA LEU A 19 11.32 -8.83 -11.54
C LEU A 19 12.73 -8.33 -11.20
N SER A 20 13.24 -7.42 -12.01
CA SER A 20 14.50 -6.70 -11.80
C SER A 20 14.24 -5.19 -11.84
N PRO A 21 14.44 -4.47 -10.73
CA PRO A 21 14.22 -3.02 -10.70
C PRO A 21 14.97 -2.24 -11.78
N GLU A 22 16.17 -2.69 -12.15
CA GLU A 22 16.99 -2.03 -13.16
C GLU A 22 16.43 -2.22 -14.57
N HIS A 23 15.86 -3.39 -14.89
CA HIS A 23 15.36 -3.71 -16.23
C HIS A 23 13.88 -3.38 -16.41
N ASP A 24 13.07 -3.56 -15.36
CA ASP A 24 11.62 -3.43 -15.43
C ASP A 24 11.13 -1.99 -15.20
N ALA A 25 11.95 -1.13 -14.58
CA ALA A 25 11.56 0.24 -14.27
C ALA A 25 11.21 1.08 -15.52
N GLU A 26 11.86 0.87 -16.66
CA GLU A 26 11.53 1.60 -17.90
C GLU A 26 10.10 1.30 -18.34
N ARG A 27 9.72 0.01 -18.39
CA ARG A 27 8.37 -0.41 -18.73
C ARG A 27 7.34 0.07 -17.70
N TYR A 28 7.69 0.03 -16.41
CA TYR A 28 6.84 0.59 -15.36
C TYR A 28 6.65 2.11 -15.54
N ALA A 29 7.72 2.85 -15.86
CA ALA A 29 7.66 4.29 -16.06
C ALA A 29 6.75 4.68 -17.22
N GLU A 30 6.78 3.91 -18.32
CA GLU A 30 5.85 4.06 -19.44
C GLU A 30 4.40 3.88 -18.99
N GLN A 31 4.11 2.84 -18.18
CA GLN A 31 2.77 2.63 -17.61
C GLN A 31 2.37 3.79 -16.70
N LEU A 32 3.29 4.28 -15.86
CA LEU A 32 3.03 5.39 -14.95
C LEU A 32 2.69 6.68 -15.70
N LEU A 33 3.44 7.02 -16.74
CA LEU A 33 3.15 8.20 -17.58
C LEU A 33 1.80 8.08 -18.30
N ALA A 34 1.49 6.89 -18.82
CA ALA A 34 0.24 6.62 -19.52
C ALA A 34 -0.99 6.63 -18.59
N ALA A 35 -0.86 6.01 -17.41
CA ALA A 35 -1.95 5.90 -16.44
C ALA A 35 -2.15 7.19 -15.62
N ARG A 36 -1.07 7.96 -15.37
CA ARG A 36 -1.08 9.14 -14.49
C ARG A 36 -0.49 10.39 -15.15
N PRO A 37 -0.96 10.82 -16.34
CA PRO A 37 -0.42 12.02 -16.99
C PRO A 37 -0.60 13.29 -16.13
N GLY A 38 -1.69 13.35 -15.34
CA GLY A 38 -1.96 14.45 -14.42
C GLY A 38 -0.90 14.63 -13.32
N LEU A 39 -0.22 13.55 -12.91
CA LEU A 39 0.83 13.58 -11.89
C LEU A 39 2.00 14.46 -12.34
N PHE A 40 2.35 14.44 -13.63
CA PHE A 40 3.50 15.14 -14.21
C PHE A 40 3.15 16.49 -14.84
N SER A 41 1.86 16.87 -14.85
CA SER A 41 1.34 18.04 -15.57
C SER A 41 1.94 19.39 -15.16
N ARG A 42 2.57 19.48 -13.98
CA ARG A 42 3.16 20.72 -13.44
C ARG A 42 4.68 20.81 -13.65
N LEU A 43 5.32 19.77 -14.19
CA LEU A 43 6.73 19.81 -14.54
C LEU A 43 6.95 20.67 -15.79
N ASP A 44 8.16 21.23 -15.92
CA ASP A 44 8.56 21.90 -17.15
C ASP A 44 8.52 20.92 -18.34
N GLY A 45 7.88 21.33 -19.43
CA GLY A 45 7.56 20.48 -20.57
C GLY A 45 6.39 19.49 -20.36
N GLY A 46 5.76 19.46 -19.18
CA GLY A 46 4.61 18.59 -18.88
C GLY A 46 4.93 17.10 -18.95
N VAL A 47 3.91 16.26 -19.20
CA VAL A 47 4.03 14.79 -19.24
C VAL A 47 4.96 14.27 -20.34
N ASP A 48 5.05 14.98 -21.46
CA ASP A 48 5.90 14.59 -22.61
C ASP A 48 7.34 15.09 -22.47
N GLY A 49 7.62 15.90 -21.44
CA GLY A 49 8.94 16.46 -21.20
C GLY A 49 9.96 15.42 -20.73
N ARG A 50 11.23 15.63 -21.06
CA ARG A 50 12.35 14.79 -20.59
C ARG A 50 12.37 14.70 -19.06
N LEU A 51 12.08 15.79 -18.37
CA LEU A 51 12.04 15.81 -16.90
C LEU A 51 10.97 14.87 -16.35
N ALA A 52 9.80 14.79 -16.98
CA ALA A 52 8.75 13.85 -16.59
C ALA A 52 9.16 12.40 -16.84
N GLN A 53 9.84 12.11 -17.95
CA GLN A 53 10.37 10.77 -18.25
C GLN A 53 11.41 10.33 -17.23
N ASP A 54 12.40 11.18 -16.95
CA ASP A 54 13.45 10.91 -15.96
C ASP A 54 12.85 10.73 -14.56
N THR A 55 11.88 11.59 -14.18
CA THR A 55 11.16 11.50 -12.89
C THR A 55 10.35 10.22 -12.78
N ALA A 56 9.59 9.86 -13.83
CA ALA A 56 8.79 8.64 -13.86
C ALA A 56 9.67 7.39 -13.72
N LEU A 57 10.85 7.40 -14.33
CA LEU A 57 11.82 6.32 -14.23
C LEU A 57 12.39 6.17 -12.81
N GLU A 58 12.67 7.27 -12.12
CA GLU A 58 13.08 7.20 -10.71
C GLU A 58 11.98 6.63 -9.80
N ILE A 59 10.75 7.12 -9.95
CA ILE A 59 9.59 6.60 -9.20
C ILE A 59 9.38 5.12 -9.48
N ALA A 60 9.43 4.74 -10.76
CA ALA A 60 9.30 3.37 -11.19
C ALA A 60 10.35 2.46 -10.55
N ARG A 61 11.63 2.88 -10.52
CA ARG A 61 12.69 2.10 -9.86
C ARG A 61 12.39 1.86 -8.38
N ASP A 62 11.95 2.89 -7.67
CA ASP A 62 11.63 2.76 -6.25
C ASP A 62 10.40 1.88 -6.01
N HIS A 63 9.38 1.99 -6.86
CA HIS A 63 8.17 1.17 -6.79
C HIS A 63 8.47 -0.30 -7.09
N VAL A 64 9.23 -0.59 -8.16
CA VAL A 64 9.61 -1.97 -8.50
C VAL A 64 10.48 -2.58 -7.39
N ARG A 65 11.40 -1.80 -6.79
CA ARG A 65 12.14 -2.26 -5.60
C ARG A 65 11.20 -2.65 -4.47
N GLU A 66 10.17 -1.87 -4.21
CA GLU A 66 9.20 -2.18 -3.16
C GLU A 66 8.36 -3.41 -3.49
N VAL A 67 7.95 -3.58 -4.76
CA VAL A 67 7.29 -4.79 -5.25
C VAL A 67 8.18 -6.02 -5.07
N CYS A 68 9.47 -5.94 -5.41
CA CYS A 68 10.44 -7.01 -5.18
C CYS A 68 10.61 -7.39 -3.70
N ARG A 69 10.18 -6.53 -2.76
CA ARG A 69 10.20 -6.82 -1.32
C ARG A 69 8.96 -7.56 -0.82
N LEU A 70 7.91 -7.71 -1.62
CA LEU A 70 6.70 -8.46 -1.25
C LEU A 70 6.98 -9.86 -0.68
N PRO A 71 7.94 -10.66 -1.18
CA PRO A 71 8.29 -11.93 -0.56
C PRO A 71 8.75 -11.78 0.90
N GLU A 72 9.64 -10.84 1.18
CA GLU A 72 10.14 -10.57 2.53
C GLU A 72 9.04 -10.01 3.44
N LEU A 73 8.21 -9.11 2.91
CA LEU A 73 7.06 -8.54 3.61
C LEU A 73 6.04 -9.62 3.96
N SER A 74 5.77 -10.55 3.05
CA SER A 74 4.90 -11.71 3.27
C SER A 74 5.45 -12.65 4.32
N GLU A 75 6.73 -13.00 4.26
CA GLU A 75 7.35 -13.81 5.31
C GLU A 75 7.31 -13.12 6.67
N ALA A 76 7.54 -11.80 6.73
CA ALA A 76 7.44 -11.02 7.96
C ALA A 76 6.00 -11.00 8.50
N LEU A 77 5.02 -10.78 7.62
CA LEU A 77 3.60 -10.74 7.97
C LEU A 77 3.13 -12.10 8.48
N GLN A 78 3.45 -13.19 7.77
CA GLN A 78 3.14 -14.57 8.17
C GLN A 78 3.75 -14.92 9.53
N ARG A 79 5.04 -14.61 9.74
CA ARG A 79 5.70 -14.83 11.05
C ARG A 79 5.01 -14.05 12.15
N SER A 80 4.59 -12.82 11.84
CA SER A 80 3.96 -11.97 12.83
C SER A 80 2.60 -12.51 13.28
N VAL A 81 1.79 -13.13 12.41
CA VAL A 81 0.49 -13.71 12.82
C VAL A 81 0.63 -14.72 13.97
N GLY A 82 1.75 -15.45 14.04
CA GLY A 82 2.04 -16.39 15.12
C GLY A 82 2.52 -15.77 16.44
N ALA A 83 2.77 -14.46 16.49
CA ALA A 83 3.32 -13.81 17.68
C ALA A 83 2.25 -13.63 18.76
N ALA A 84 2.54 -14.11 19.97
CA ALA A 84 1.63 -14.11 21.12
C ALA A 84 1.16 -12.72 21.56
N ALA A 85 1.87 -11.66 21.18
CA ALA A 85 1.57 -10.28 21.56
C ALA A 85 0.55 -9.58 20.63
N LEU A 86 0.12 -10.22 19.53
CA LEU A 86 -0.90 -9.63 18.65
C LEU A 86 -2.30 -9.92 19.15
N SER A 87 -3.15 -8.90 19.11
CA SER A 87 -4.58 -9.09 19.32
C SER A 87 -5.17 -9.95 18.18
N PRO A 88 -6.26 -10.69 18.43
CA PRO A 88 -6.96 -11.41 17.37
C PRO A 88 -7.37 -10.50 16.20
N GLY A 89 -7.81 -9.26 16.48
CA GLY A 89 -8.16 -8.28 15.46
C GLY A 89 -6.98 -7.90 14.57
N ASP A 90 -5.81 -7.66 15.18
CA ASP A 90 -4.61 -7.36 14.41
C ASP A 90 -4.18 -8.55 13.54
N ARG A 91 -4.27 -9.78 14.08
CA ARG A 91 -3.98 -11.00 13.30
C ARG A 91 -4.94 -11.17 12.12
N LEU A 92 -6.23 -10.89 12.33
CA LEU A 92 -7.23 -10.94 11.28
C LEU A 92 -6.87 -9.97 10.15
N VAL A 93 -6.55 -8.71 10.46
CA VAL A 93 -6.14 -7.73 9.45
C VAL A 93 -4.92 -8.20 8.65
N ARG A 94 -3.91 -8.76 9.34
CA ARG A 94 -2.69 -9.25 8.68
C ARG A 94 -2.96 -10.46 7.78
N ILE A 95 -3.82 -11.38 8.21
CA ILE A 95 -4.27 -12.52 7.39
C ILE A 95 -5.10 -12.05 6.21
N THR A 96 -5.95 -11.04 6.40
CA THR A 96 -6.72 -10.41 5.32
C THR A 96 -5.80 -9.73 4.30
N GLY A 97 -4.72 -9.07 4.74
CA GLY A 97 -3.69 -8.53 3.84
C GLY A 97 -2.97 -9.61 3.04
N LEU A 98 -2.63 -10.75 3.66
CA LEU A 98 -2.10 -11.90 2.93
C LEU A 98 -3.11 -12.50 1.94
N ALA A 99 -4.39 -12.50 2.29
CA ALA A 99 -5.45 -13.00 1.43
C ALA A 99 -5.69 -12.10 0.22
N TYR A 100 -5.55 -10.77 0.38
CA TYR A 100 -5.62 -9.80 -0.71
C TYR A 100 -4.63 -10.12 -1.81
N LEU A 101 -3.37 -10.42 -1.44
CA LEU A 101 -2.34 -10.84 -2.38
C LEU A 101 -2.80 -12.00 -3.28
N THR A 102 -3.68 -12.87 -2.80
CA THR A 102 -4.10 -14.07 -3.55
C THR A 102 -5.46 -13.92 -4.24
N CYS A 103 -6.01 -12.71 -4.26
CA CYS A 103 -7.31 -12.46 -4.84
C CYS A 103 -7.25 -12.55 -6.37
N GLU A 104 -8.33 -13.01 -7.00
CA GLU A 104 -8.41 -13.10 -8.47
C GLU A 104 -8.87 -11.77 -9.09
N ARG A 105 -9.47 -10.88 -8.27
CA ARG A 105 -9.96 -9.57 -8.66
C ARG A 105 -9.29 -8.49 -7.82
N ASP A 106 -8.01 -8.28 -8.10
CA ASP A 106 -7.25 -7.19 -7.52
C ASP A 106 -7.77 -5.84 -8.03
N LEU A 107 -7.59 -4.80 -7.21
CA LEU A 107 -7.98 -3.44 -7.55
C LEU A 107 -7.19 -2.92 -8.77
N ILE A 108 -5.97 -3.42 -8.94
CA ILE A 108 -5.15 -3.23 -10.11
C ILE A 108 -4.83 -4.60 -10.70
N PRO A 109 -5.02 -4.83 -12.01
CA PRO A 109 -4.70 -6.13 -12.60
C PRO A 109 -3.21 -6.49 -12.46
N ASP A 110 -2.95 -7.66 -11.89
CA ASP A 110 -1.60 -8.23 -11.70
C ASP A 110 -0.79 -8.40 -13.00
N ASP A 111 -1.47 -8.57 -14.13
CA ASP A 111 -0.85 -8.84 -15.43
C ASP A 111 -0.25 -7.60 -16.09
N LEU A 112 -0.36 -6.44 -15.43
CA LEU A 112 0.28 -5.23 -15.90
C LEU A 112 1.82 -5.35 -15.91
N PRO A 113 2.50 -4.75 -16.90
CA PRO A 113 3.95 -4.87 -17.06
C PRO A 113 4.75 -4.50 -15.81
N ALA A 114 5.91 -5.16 -15.65
CA ALA A 114 6.95 -4.74 -14.72
C ALA A 114 6.52 -4.68 -13.23
N GLY A 115 5.46 -5.40 -12.86
CA GLY A 115 4.93 -5.38 -11.49
C GLY A 115 4.13 -4.12 -11.15
N PHE A 116 3.73 -3.31 -12.14
CA PHE A 116 2.82 -2.17 -11.93
C PHE A 116 1.51 -2.60 -11.26
N GLY A 117 1.02 -3.79 -11.62
CA GLY A 117 -0.18 -4.41 -11.05
C GLY A 117 -0.10 -4.71 -9.55
N LEU A 118 1.11 -4.72 -8.97
CA LEU A 118 1.36 -5.16 -7.59
C LEU A 118 1.53 -3.99 -6.61
N ILE A 119 1.27 -2.74 -7.04
CA ILE A 119 1.51 -1.56 -6.21
C ILE A 119 0.49 -1.45 -5.07
N ASP A 120 -0.75 -1.85 -5.33
CA ASP A 120 -1.83 -1.96 -4.34
C ASP A 120 -1.58 -3.09 -3.33
N ASP A 121 -0.95 -4.19 -3.75
CA ASP A 121 -0.42 -5.21 -2.83
C ASP A 121 0.60 -4.60 -1.86
N CYS A 122 1.59 -3.84 -2.36
CA CYS A 122 2.56 -3.16 -1.50
C CYS A 122 1.86 -2.22 -0.51
N ILE A 123 0.90 -1.41 -0.98
CA ILE A 123 0.12 -0.52 -0.12
C ILE A 123 -0.66 -1.31 0.93
N THR A 124 -1.27 -2.43 0.56
CA THR A 124 -2.05 -3.28 1.46
C THR A 124 -1.18 -3.89 2.56
N PHE A 125 0.03 -4.35 2.22
CA PHE A 125 0.96 -4.92 3.20
C PHE A 125 1.42 -3.88 4.22
N HIS A 126 1.90 -2.73 3.75
CA HIS A 126 2.29 -1.62 4.63
C HIS A 126 1.11 -1.07 5.42
N GLY A 127 -0.04 -0.96 4.77
CA GLY A 127 -1.29 -0.51 5.35
C GLY A 127 -1.77 -1.42 6.48
N SER A 128 -1.69 -2.74 6.28
CA SER A 128 -2.02 -3.74 7.32
C SER A 128 -1.16 -3.54 8.57
N ALA A 129 0.13 -3.22 8.41
CA ALA A 129 1.00 -2.92 9.54
C ALA A 129 0.62 -1.58 10.21
N LEU A 130 0.27 -0.58 9.41
CA LEU A 130 -0.10 0.77 9.87
C LEU A 130 -1.40 0.81 10.68
N VAL A 131 -2.41 0.03 10.28
CA VAL A 131 -3.74 0.02 10.94
C VAL A 131 -3.79 -0.87 12.18
N THR A 132 -2.83 -1.77 12.36
CA THR A 132 -2.78 -2.66 13.55
C THR A 132 -2.30 -1.92 14.78
N GLN A 133 -2.81 -2.30 15.97
CA GLN A 133 -2.47 -1.65 17.24
C GLN A 133 -1.09 -2.02 17.79
N GLN A 134 -0.26 -2.74 17.03
CA GLN A 134 1.09 -3.05 17.46
C GLN A 134 1.89 -1.78 17.78
N PRO A 135 2.73 -1.82 18.83
CA PRO A 135 3.56 -0.69 19.21
C PRO A 135 4.60 -0.43 18.12
N MET A 136 4.23 0.41 17.16
CA MET A 136 5.13 1.03 16.21
C MET A 136 5.51 2.39 16.79
N ASN A 137 6.81 2.65 16.93
CA ASN A 137 7.24 3.99 17.33
C ASN A 137 6.78 5.03 16.28
N ALA A 138 6.59 6.28 16.73
CA ALA A 138 6.04 7.34 15.88
C ALA A 138 6.85 7.53 14.59
N THR A 139 8.17 7.40 14.65
CA THR A 139 9.06 7.52 13.49
C THR A 139 8.79 6.45 12.43
N ALA A 140 8.66 5.18 12.82
CA ALA A 140 8.38 4.08 11.92
C ALA A 140 6.96 4.17 11.34
N ARG A 141 6.00 4.62 12.14
CA ARG A 141 4.62 4.89 11.70
C ARG A 141 4.60 5.94 10.61
N GLU A 142 5.28 7.05 10.85
CA GLU A 142 5.35 8.15 9.90
C GLU A 142 6.14 7.81 8.64
N ARG A 143 7.19 6.98 8.75
CA ARG A 143 7.90 6.44 7.58
C ARG A 143 6.99 5.55 6.73
N THR A 144 6.21 4.68 7.37
CA THR A 144 5.28 3.77 6.68
C THR A 144 4.16 4.56 5.99
N ARG A 145 3.59 5.56 6.66
CA ARG A 145 2.60 6.48 6.07
C ARG A 145 3.14 7.16 4.81
N ARG A 146 4.36 7.73 4.89
CA ARG A 146 5.00 8.38 3.74
C ARG A 146 5.22 7.41 2.58
N LEU A 147 5.69 6.20 2.86
CA LEU A 147 5.86 5.16 1.84
C LEU A 147 4.53 4.82 1.15
N ILE A 148 3.47 4.57 1.93
CA ILE A 148 2.14 4.29 1.37
C ILE A 148 1.65 5.43 0.48
N ARG A 149 1.76 6.69 0.92
CA ARG A 149 1.38 7.86 0.13
C ARG A 149 2.21 8.00 -1.15
N TYR A 150 3.50 7.68 -1.07
CA TYR A 150 4.39 7.68 -2.21
C TYR A 150 4.01 6.60 -3.24
N LEU A 151 3.78 5.36 -2.82
CA LEU A 151 3.31 4.28 -3.70
C LEU A 151 1.97 4.65 -4.36
N ALA A 152 1.07 5.27 -3.60
CA ALA A 152 -0.26 5.64 -4.07
C ALA A 152 -0.29 6.72 -5.17
N ILE A 153 0.83 7.41 -5.46
CA ILE A 153 0.87 8.38 -6.58
C ILE A 153 0.71 7.70 -7.95
N ALA A 154 1.13 6.43 -8.05
CA ALA A 154 1.02 5.62 -9.26
C ALA A 154 -0.40 5.13 -9.54
N VAL A 155 -1.28 5.19 -8.53
CA VAL A 155 -2.65 4.67 -8.61
C VAL A 155 -3.59 5.74 -9.12
N ASP A 156 -4.52 5.36 -9.99
CA ASP A 156 -5.55 6.27 -10.48
C ASP A 156 -6.49 6.73 -9.35
N ASP A 157 -7.23 7.82 -9.58
CA ASP A 157 -8.00 8.45 -8.51
C ASP A 157 -9.19 7.59 -8.04
N GLU A 158 -9.73 6.73 -8.89
CA GLU A 158 -10.83 5.85 -8.50
C GLU A 158 -10.31 4.68 -7.67
N VAL A 159 -9.29 3.98 -8.15
CA VAL A 159 -8.67 2.87 -7.43
C VAL A 159 -8.05 3.36 -6.13
N ARG A 160 -7.40 4.54 -6.10
CA ARG A 160 -6.84 5.12 -4.87
C ARG A 160 -7.90 5.33 -3.79
N ARG A 161 -9.10 5.79 -4.16
CA ARG A 161 -10.24 5.91 -3.22
C ARG A 161 -10.70 4.55 -2.69
N GLN A 162 -10.67 3.51 -3.53
CA GLN A 162 -11.01 2.16 -3.11
C GLN A 162 -9.97 1.59 -2.14
N ILE A 163 -8.68 1.81 -2.40
CA ILE A 163 -7.59 1.44 -1.48
C ILE A 163 -7.75 2.18 -0.15
N GLU A 164 -7.97 3.50 -0.15
CA GLU A 164 -8.19 4.28 1.07
C GLU A 164 -9.37 3.72 1.88
N ALA A 165 -10.51 3.44 1.22
CA ALA A 165 -11.67 2.85 1.85
C ALA A 165 -11.37 1.46 2.44
N ALA A 166 -10.58 0.64 1.75
CA ALA A 166 -10.15 -0.68 2.24
C ALA A 166 -9.23 -0.57 3.47
N LEU A 167 -8.30 0.39 3.49
CA LEU A 167 -7.44 0.66 4.66
C LEU A 167 -8.25 1.13 5.86
N VAL A 168 -9.21 2.05 5.65
CA VAL A 168 -10.15 2.50 6.69
C VAL A 168 -10.96 1.32 7.21
N HIS A 169 -11.50 0.49 6.31
CA HIS A 169 -12.28 -0.68 6.69
C HIS A 169 -11.45 -1.70 7.47
N ALA A 170 -10.19 -1.92 7.11
CA ALA A 170 -9.29 -2.79 7.85
C ALA A 170 -9.03 -2.28 9.28
N ALA A 171 -8.83 -0.98 9.46
CA ALA A 171 -8.69 -0.38 10.79
C ALA A 171 -9.98 -0.51 11.63
N GLU A 172 -11.14 -0.37 10.98
CA GLU A 172 -12.46 -0.59 11.60
C GLU A 172 -12.66 -2.05 12.03
N ILE A 173 -12.28 -3.02 11.19
CA ILE A 173 -12.26 -4.45 11.53
C ILE A 173 -11.40 -4.70 12.77
N ALA A 174 -10.17 -4.21 12.79
CA ALA A 174 -9.26 -4.41 13.93
C ALA A 174 -9.88 -3.96 15.24
N ARG A 175 -10.50 -2.77 15.26
CA ARG A 175 -11.18 -2.22 16.46
C ARG A 175 -12.46 -2.96 16.80
N ALA A 176 -13.26 -3.36 15.80
CA ALA A 176 -14.49 -4.10 16.04
C ALA A 176 -14.21 -5.47 16.69
N CYS A 177 -13.09 -6.09 16.34
CA CYS A 177 -12.64 -7.35 16.94
C CYS A 177 -12.31 -7.24 18.43
N ASP A 178 -11.98 -6.06 18.97
CA ASP A 178 -11.74 -5.86 20.40
C ASP A 178 -13.00 -6.15 21.25
N ALA A 179 -14.20 -6.06 20.66
CA ALA A 179 -15.47 -6.35 21.31
C ALA A 179 -15.94 -7.80 21.14
N LEU A 180 -15.20 -8.63 20.38
CA LEU A 180 -15.58 -10.02 20.08
C LEU A 180 -14.81 -11.02 20.95
N PRO A 181 -15.40 -12.20 21.25
CA PRO A 181 -14.64 -13.29 21.83
C PRO A 181 -13.49 -13.70 20.91
N SER A 182 -12.29 -13.91 21.46
CA SER A 182 -11.12 -14.31 20.67
C SER A 182 -11.38 -15.55 19.81
N SER A 183 -12.14 -16.52 20.31
CA SER A 183 -12.50 -17.73 19.56
C SER A 183 -13.28 -17.45 18.27
N THR A 184 -14.12 -16.41 18.26
CA THR A 184 -14.85 -15.98 17.05
C THR A 184 -13.90 -15.42 16.01
N VAL A 185 -12.96 -14.59 16.43
CA VAL A 185 -11.97 -13.98 15.51
C VAL A 185 -10.98 -15.03 15.00
N GLU A 186 -10.54 -15.96 15.86
CA GLU A 186 -9.69 -17.09 15.43
C GLU A 186 -10.41 -18.00 14.43
N ALA A 187 -11.71 -18.27 14.62
CA ALA A 187 -12.48 -19.04 13.66
C ALA A 187 -12.55 -18.36 12.29
N ALA A 188 -12.70 -17.02 12.26
CA ALA A 188 -12.67 -16.25 11.01
C ALA A 188 -11.29 -16.29 10.35
N ILE A 189 -10.20 -16.18 11.12
CA ILE A 189 -8.82 -16.33 10.62
C ILE A 189 -8.64 -17.70 9.98
N LEU A 190 -9.04 -18.78 10.66
CA LEU A 190 -8.93 -20.14 10.15
C LEU A 190 -9.77 -20.35 8.89
N ALA A 191 -10.95 -19.72 8.80
CA ALA A 191 -11.79 -19.75 7.61
C ALA A 191 -11.08 -19.10 6.41
N ILE A 192 -10.48 -17.91 6.57
CA ILE A 192 -9.73 -17.22 5.51
C ILE A 192 -8.50 -18.04 5.09
N ILE A 193 -7.78 -18.67 6.04
CA ILE A 193 -6.62 -19.50 5.71
C ILE A 193 -7.01 -20.73 4.88
N ALA A 194 -8.15 -21.35 5.21
CA ALA A 194 -8.64 -22.54 4.53
C ALA A 194 -9.26 -22.23 3.16
N GLU A 195 -10.02 -21.14 3.09
CA GLU A 195 -10.76 -20.70 1.91
C GLU A 195 -10.58 -19.18 1.73
N PRO A 196 -9.44 -18.75 1.14
CA PRO A 196 -9.20 -17.34 0.92
C PRO A 196 -10.22 -16.77 -0.09
N PRO A 197 -10.74 -15.57 0.16
CA PRO A 197 -11.77 -14.93 -0.65
C PRO A 197 -11.29 -14.71 -2.09
N ALA A 198 -12.21 -14.87 -3.04
CA ALA A 198 -11.97 -14.59 -4.46
C ALA A 198 -12.16 -13.11 -4.82
N GLU A 199 -12.75 -12.30 -3.94
CA GLU A 199 -13.07 -10.88 -4.16
C GLU A 199 -12.84 -10.06 -2.88
N PHE A 200 -12.44 -8.79 -3.05
CA PHE A 200 -12.27 -7.82 -1.96
C PHE A 200 -13.10 -6.54 -2.20
N PRO A 201 -13.51 -5.82 -1.13
CA PRO A 201 -13.28 -6.12 0.29
C PRO A 201 -14.08 -7.33 0.79
N ILE A 202 -13.55 -8.07 1.76
CA ILE A 202 -14.28 -9.18 2.40
C ILE A 202 -15.50 -8.61 3.11
N ASN A 203 -16.69 -9.08 2.74
CA ASN A 203 -17.93 -8.64 3.38
C ASN A 203 -18.08 -9.32 4.75
N LEU A 204 -17.39 -8.77 5.75
CA LEU A 204 -17.50 -9.20 7.14
C LEU A 204 -18.61 -8.42 7.83
N THR A 205 -19.60 -9.12 8.39
CA THR A 205 -20.59 -8.49 9.26
C THR A 205 -19.95 -8.21 10.62
N LEU A 206 -19.63 -6.93 10.87
CA LEU A 206 -18.97 -6.50 12.11
C LEU A 206 -19.97 -5.94 13.12
N PRO A 207 -19.69 -6.06 14.43
CA PRO A 207 -20.38 -5.28 15.44
C PRO A 207 -20.24 -3.78 15.17
N LYS A 208 -21.28 -3.03 15.53
CA LYS A 208 -21.18 -1.56 15.54
C LYS A 208 -20.09 -1.15 16.52
N HIS A 209 -19.19 -0.30 16.07
CA HIS A 209 -18.10 0.25 16.87
C HIS A 209 -18.01 1.77 16.62
N PRO A 210 -17.38 2.54 17.53
CA PRO A 210 -17.19 3.96 17.32
C PRO A 210 -16.36 4.21 16.06
N PRO A 211 -16.64 5.29 15.31
CA PRO A 211 -15.84 5.63 14.13
C PRO A 211 -14.36 5.79 14.50
N LEU A 212 -13.48 5.60 13.50
CA LEU A 212 -12.07 5.95 13.62
C LEU A 212 -11.91 7.42 14.03
N SER A 213 -10.87 7.70 14.83
CA SER A 213 -10.52 9.09 15.17
C SER A 213 -10.09 9.84 13.90
N ALA A 214 -10.20 11.17 13.94
CA ALA A 214 -9.73 12.01 12.84
C ALA A 214 -8.23 11.80 12.57
N GLU A 215 -7.43 11.57 13.62
CA GLU A 215 -6.01 11.25 13.50
C GLU A 215 -5.79 9.94 12.74
N THR A 216 -6.47 8.85 13.11
CA THR A 216 -6.34 7.57 12.39
C THR A 216 -6.78 7.70 10.94
N ARG A 217 -7.87 8.43 10.66
CA ARG A 217 -8.32 8.67 9.28
C ARG A 217 -7.29 9.46 8.47
N SER A 218 -6.70 10.50 9.06
CA SER A 218 -5.64 11.29 8.44
C SER A 218 -4.42 10.43 8.10
N LEU A 219 -4.04 9.50 8.98
CA LEU A 219 -2.93 8.55 8.72
C LEU A 219 -3.18 7.61 7.53
N LEU A 220 -4.44 7.35 7.20
CA LEU A 220 -4.83 6.42 6.12
C LEU A 220 -5.26 7.13 4.84
N SER A 221 -5.27 8.46 4.85
CA SER A 221 -5.66 9.30 3.72
C SER A 221 -4.67 9.17 2.56
N LEU A 222 -5.20 8.98 1.36
CA LEU A 222 -4.45 8.90 0.10
C LEU A 222 -4.90 10.04 -0.84
N PRO A 223 -4.52 11.29 -0.56
CA PRO A 223 -4.90 12.44 -1.37
C PRO A 223 -4.28 12.37 -2.78
N ALA A 224 -4.88 13.09 -3.73
CA ALA A 224 -4.29 13.30 -5.05
C ALA A 224 -2.92 13.98 -4.93
N ALA A 225 -2.04 13.75 -5.90
CA ALA A 225 -0.67 14.23 -5.88
C ALA A 225 -0.25 14.80 -7.24
N TRP A 226 0.70 15.73 -7.21
CA TRP A 226 1.36 16.33 -8.37
C TRP A 226 2.86 16.42 -8.10
N ILE A 227 3.68 16.16 -9.11
CA ILE A 227 5.11 16.48 -9.06
C ILE A 227 5.25 17.98 -9.36
N LEU A 228 5.83 18.72 -8.43
CA LEU A 228 6.07 20.15 -8.57
C LEU A 228 7.43 20.46 -9.19
N ALA A 229 8.44 19.69 -8.81
CA ALA A 229 9.81 19.87 -9.25
C ALA A 229 10.57 18.55 -9.18
N ALA A 230 11.57 18.41 -10.04
CA ALA A 230 12.54 17.33 -9.99
C ALA A 230 13.89 17.89 -10.45
N ASP A 231 14.94 17.57 -9.70
CA ASP A 231 16.32 17.97 -9.98
C ASP A 231 17.30 16.96 -9.33
N GLU A 232 18.59 17.33 -9.24
CA GLU A 232 19.63 16.48 -8.64
C GLU A 232 19.43 16.26 -7.13
N ASP A 233 18.73 17.16 -6.43
CA ASP A 233 18.48 17.07 -4.99
C ASP A 233 17.27 16.17 -4.68
N GLY A 234 16.34 16.05 -5.63
CA GLY A 234 15.27 15.04 -5.61
C GLY A 234 13.98 15.45 -6.29
N ILE A 235 12.91 14.71 -5.98
CA ILE A 235 11.57 14.89 -6.51
C ILE A 235 10.67 15.50 -5.43
N VAL A 236 10.03 16.62 -5.74
CA VAL A 236 9.07 17.30 -4.85
C VAL A 236 7.65 16.99 -5.29
N ILE A 237 6.89 16.39 -4.38
CA ILE A 237 5.52 15.94 -4.57
C ILE A 237 4.61 16.78 -3.66
N GLU A 238 3.60 17.42 -4.24
CA GLU A 238 2.56 18.12 -3.48
C GLU A 238 1.27 17.30 -3.53
N PHE A 239 0.63 17.17 -2.38
CA PHE A 239 -0.63 16.48 -2.24
C PHE A 239 -1.80 17.46 -2.08
N ALA A 240 -3.01 17.01 -2.40
CA ALA A 240 -4.23 17.81 -2.33
C ALA A 240 -4.59 18.29 -0.92
N ASP A 241 -4.03 17.66 0.12
CA ASP A 241 -4.16 18.10 1.51
C ASP A 241 -3.12 19.18 1.91
N GLY A 242 -2.31 19.63 0.96
CA GLY A 242 -1.26 20.63 1.15
C GLY A 242 0.06 20.07 1.69
N GLU A 243 0.14 18.77 2.03
CA GLU A 243 1.43 18.17 2.41
C GLU A 243 2.39 18.18 1.22
N ARG A 244 3.67 18.47 1.50
CA ARG A 244 4.74 18.31 0.53
C ARG A 244 5.67 17.20 0.97
N MET A 245 5.94 16.27 0.07
CA MET A 245 6.90 15.20 0.26
C MET A 245 8.06 15.39 -0.71
N THR A 246 9.28 15.18 -0.21
CA THR A 246 10.50 15.14 -1.02
C THR A 246 11.02 13.72 -1.01
N ARG A 247 11.21 13.15 -2.19
CA ARG A 247 12.00 11.94 -2.41
C ARG A 247 13.41 12.36 -2.82
N ARG A 248 14.41 12.06 -2.01
CA ARG A 248 15.81 12.42 -2.28
C ARG A 248 16.48 11.40 -3.19
N GLY A 249 17.63 11.73 -3.77
CA GLY A 249 18.40 10.84 -4.65
C GLY A 249 18.70 9.44 -4.07
N ASP A 250 18.79 9.32 -2.74
CA ASP A 250 19.00 8.05 -2.02
C ASP A 250 17.71 7.21 -1.80
N GLY A 251 16.56 7.69 -2.30
CA GLY A 251 15.24 7.07 -2.12
C GLY A 251 14.59 7.39 -0.76
N SER A 252 15.22 8.21 0.09
CA SER A 252 14.61 8.61 1.35
C SER A 252 13.46 9.59 1.12
N LEU A 253 12.39 9.41 1.91
CA LEU A 253 11.19 10.24 1.87
C LEU A 253 11.16 11.16 3.09
N SER A 254 10.93 12.45 2.89
CA SER A 254 10.68 13.42 3.97
C SER A 254 9.45 14.25 3.64
N SER A 255 8.69 14.67 4.67
CA SER A 255 7.51 15.51 4.48
C SER A 255 7.60 16.79 5.30
N THR A 256 7.03 17.85 4.76
CA THR A 256 6.73 19.08 5.47
C THR A 256 5.25 19.37 5.35
N ALA A 257 4.62 19.79 6.46
CA ALA A 257 3.27 20.31 6.38
C ALA A 257 3.30 21.54 5.48
N GLY A 258 2.41 21.61 4.49
CA GLY A 258 2.21 22.85 3.76
C GLY A 258 1.88 23.94 4.75
N SER A 259 2.68 24.99 4.77
CA SER A 259 2.23 26.27 5.29
C SER A 259 0.95 26.60 4.54
N ALA A 260 -0.21 26.48 5.20
CA ALA A 260 -1.43 27.06 4.69
C ALA A 260 -1.09 28.52 4.41
N GLY A 261 -1.00 28.87 3.13
CA GLY A 261 -0.71 30.24 2.72
C GLY A 261 -1.80 31.14 3.31
N GLU A 262 -1.39 32.05 4.18
CA GLU A 262 -2.12 33.30 4.45
C GLU A 262 -2.24 34.12 3.15
#